data_AF-A0ABC9TJ47-F1
#
_entry.id   AF-A0ABC9TJ47-F1
#
_cell.length_a   1.000
_cell.length_b   1.000
_cell.length_c   1.000
_cell.angle_alpha   90.00
_cell.angle_beta   90.00
_cell.angle_gamma   90.00
#
_symmetry.space_group_name_H-M   'P 1'
#
loop_
_entity.id
_entity.type
_entity.pdbx_description
1 polymer ?
#
loop_
_entity_poly.entity_id
_entity_poly.type
_entity_poly.pdbx_seq_one_letter_code
_entity_poly.pdbx_strand_id
1 'polypeptide(L)'
;MTTINQLIEEKKKSSSSFAKEFELESQRLEVAVALAQLRKELGFSQRELAERVGKPQSTIARIENGTVNVSFKVLYEIAQGVGKELHVEFK
;
A
#
# COMPACT_ATOMS: atom_id res chain seq x y z
N MET A 1 -8.62 -16.89 -24.56
CA MET A 1 -8.17 -16.84 -23.15
C MET A 1 -8.82 -15.63 -22.50
N THR A 2 -9.56 -15.81 -21.42
CA THR A 2 -10.14 -14.71 -20.64
C THR A 2 -9.03 -13.94 -19.93
N THR A 3 -9.08 -12.61 -19.96
CA THR A 3 -8.09 -11.79 -19.24
C THR A 3 -8.42 -11.72 -17.75
N ILE A 4 -7.42 -11.45 -16.91
CA ILE A 4 -7.62 -11.27 -15.46
C ILE A 4 -8.67 -10.19 -15.17
N ASN A 5 -8.65 -9.08 -15.92
CA ASN A 5 -9.61 -7.99 -15.77
C ASN A 5 -11.05 -8.44 -16.06
N GLN A 6 -11.26 -9.24 -17.10
CA GLN A 6 -12.58 -9.77 -17.44
C GLN A 6 -13.11 -10.69 -16.33
N LEU A 7 -12.26 -11.56 -15.77
CA LEU A 7 -12.62 -12.45 -14.68
C LEU A 7 -13.02 -11.67 -13.41
N ILE A 8 -12.27 -10.61 -13.07
CA ILE A 8 -12.56 -9.76 -11.91
C ILE A 8 -13.94 -9.10 -12.07
N GLU A 9 -14.24 -8.55 -13.24
CA GLU A 9 -15.53 -7.88 -13.51
C GLU A 9 -16.72 -8.85 -13.43
N GLU A 10 -16.57 -10.07 -13.94
CA GLU A 10 -17.58 -11.12 -13.79
C GLU A 10 -17.79 -11.51 -12.33
N LYS A 11 -16.71 -11.63 -11.55
CA LYS A 11 -16.77 -11.96 -10.11
C LYS A 11 -17.41 -10.84 -9.29
N LYS A 12 -17.11 -9.58 -9.59
CA LYS A 12 -17.75 -8.41 -8.95
C LYS A 12 -19.25 -8.39 -9.20
N LYS A 13 -19.69 -8.66 -10.43
CA LYS A 13 -21.13 -8.70 -10.78
C LYS A 13 -21.88 -9.85 -10.11
N SER A 14 -21.22 -10.99 -9.95
CA SER A 14 -21.83 -12.20 -9.38
C SER A 14 -21.80 -12.27 -7.85
N SER A 15 -21.00 -11.45 -7.17
CA SER A 15 -20.91 -11.46 -5.71
C SER A 15 -20.61 -10.07 -5.11
N SER A 16 -21.55 -9.57 -4.31
CA SER A 16 -21.37 -8.30 -3.57
C SER A 16 -20.27 -8.39 -2.51
N SER A 17 -20.06 -9.54 -1.87
CA SER A 17 -18.97 -9.70 -0.91
C SER A 17 -17.60 -9.66 -1.60
N PHE A 18 -17.47 -10.31 -2.75
CA PHE A 18 -16.26 -10.25 -3.55
C PHE A 18 -15.97 -8.83 -4.02
N ALA A 19 -17.00 -8.09 -4.47
CA ALA A 19 -16.82 -6.71 -4.92
C ALA A 19 -16.25 -5.81 -3.81
N LYS A 20 -16.83 -5.89 -2.60
CA LYS A 20 -16.38 -5.11 -1.44
C LYS A 20 -14.97 -5.48 -0.99
N GLU A 21 -14.67 -6.78 -0.89
CA GLU A 21 -13.32 -7.24 -0.54
C GLU A 21 -12.30 -6.81 -1.60
N PHE A 22 -12.61 -7.00 -2.89
CA PHE A 22 -11.73 -6.59 -3.98
C PHE A 22 -11.43 -5.10 -3.94
N GLU A 23 -12.43 -4.24 -3.69
CA GLU A 23 -12.24 -2.80 -3.54
C GLU A 23 -11.31 -2.47 -2.37
N LEU A 24 -11.53 -3.07 -1.20
CA LEU A 24 -10.67 -2.89 -0.03
C LEU A 24 -9.23 -3.32 -0.29
N GLU A 25 -9.05 -4.47 -0.95
CA GLU A 25 -7.74 -5.01 -1.33
C GLU A 25 -7.04 -4.11 -2.37
N SER A 26 -7.81 -3.55 -3.32
CA SER A 26 -7.30 -2.59 -4.31
C SER A 26 -6.78 -1.32 -3.63
N GLN A 27 -7.54 -0.78 -2.67
CA GLN A 27 -7.13 0.37 -1.87
C GLN A 27 -5.86 0.08 -1.04
N ARG A 28 -5.74 -1.12 -0.46
CA ARG A 28 -4.52 -1.53 0.24
C ARG A 28 -3.31 -1.57 -0.70
N LEU A 29 -3.49 -2.06 -1.93
CA LEU A 29 -2.43 -2.11 -2.92
C LEU A 29 -2.03 -0.70 -3.39
N GLU A 30 -2.97 0.24 -3.52
CA GLU A 30 -2.66 1.64 -3.83
C GLU A 30 -1.75 2.26 -2.76
N VAL A 31 -2.03 2.02 -1.47
CA VAL A 31 -1.16 2.47 -0.37
C VAL A 31 0.23 1.83 -0.45
N ALA A 32 0.31 0.53 -0.77
CA ALA A 32 1.56 -0.19 -0.91
C ALA A 32 2.43 0.39 -2.05
N VAL A 33 1.81 0.67 -3.20
CA VAL A 33 2.46 1.29 -4.36
C VAL A 33 2.90 2.72 -4.04
N ALA A 34 2.07 3.51 -3.38
CA ALA A 34 2.40 4.88 -2.98
C ALA A 34 3.64 4.92 -2.06
N LEU A 35 3.74 4.01 -1.09
CA LEU A 35 4.92 3.91 -0.23
C LEU A 35 6.18 3.51 -1.01
N ALA A 36 6.07 2.50 -1.89
CA ALA A 36 7.19 2.06 -2.71
C ALA A 36 7.68 3.17 -3.65
N GLN A 37 6.76 3.97 -4.17
CA GLN A 37 7.06 5.12 -5.03
C GLN A 37 7.77 6.23 -4.26
N LEU A 38 7.23 6.64 -3.10
CA LEU A 38 7.88 7.60 -2.20
C LEU A 38 9.33 7.17 -1.87
N ARG A 39 9.52 5.88 -1.54
CA ARG A 39 10.85 5.34 -1.23
C ARG A 39 11.81 5.49 -2.42
N LYS A 40 11.35 5.14 -3.62
CA LYS A 40 12.15 5.24 -4.86
C LYS A 40 12.49 6.68 -5.20
N GLU A 41 11.55 7.61 -5.05
CA GLU A 41 11.76 9.04 -5.29
C GLU A 41 12.82 9.64 -4.35
N LEU A 42 12.87 9.16 -3.12
CA LEU A 42 13.90 9.54 -2.14
C LEU A 42 15.24 8.83 -2.36
N GLY A 43 15.32 7.88 -3.30
CA GLY A 43 16.52 7.12 -3.60
C GLY A 43 16.90 6.09 -2.52
N PHE A 44 15.95 5.68 -1.68
CA PHE A 44 16.22 4.75 -0.58
C PHE A 44 15.97 3.29 -0.96
N SER A 45 16.83 2.40 -0.46
CA SER A 45 16.51 0.98 -0.30
C SER A 45 15.47 0.78 0.81
N GLN A 46 14.82 -0.38 0.83
CA GLN A 46 13.87 -0.71 1.91
C GLN A 46 14.53 -0.68 3.29
N ARG A 47 15.82 -1.03 3.38
CA ARG A 47 16.58 -0.99 4.63
C ARG A 47 16.83 0.45 5.10
N GLU A 48 17.25 1.33 4.19
CA GLU A 48 17.49 2.75 4.53
C GLU A 48 16.22 3.47 4.96
N LEU A 49 15.09 3.21 4.30
CA LEU A 49 13.81 3.75 4.74
C LEU A 49 13.45 3.23 6.13
N ALA A 50 13.64 1.93 6.38
CA ALA A 50 13.34 1.31 7.66
C ALA A 50 14.17 1.91 8.80
N GLU A 51 15.46 2.16 8.57
CA GLU A 51 16.38 2.79 9.53
C GLU A 51 15.95 4.22 9.87
N ARG A 52 15.57 5.02 8.87
CA ARG A 52 15.09 6.40 9.08
C ARG A 52 13.80 6.48 9.89
N VAL A 53 12.92 5.49 9.73
CA VAL A 53 11.60 5.45 10.39
C VAL A 53 11.66 4.68 11.72
N GLY A 54 12.80 4.06 12.07
CA GLY A 54 12.93 3.25 13.28
C GLY A 54 12.04 2.01 13.25
N LYS A 55 11.98 1.32 12.10
CA LYS A 55 11.18 0.11 11.88
C LYS A 55 12.05 -1.03 11.33
N PRO A 56 11.65 -2.31 11.51
CA PRO A 56 12.31 -3.41 10.83
C PRO A 56 12.13 -3.30 9.31
N GLN A 57 13.16 -3.65 8.53
CA GLN A 57 13.06 -3.70 7.06
C GLN A 57 11.92 -4.62 6.58
N SER A 58 11.67 -5.73 7.29
CA SER A 58 10.55 -6.63 7.02
C SER A 58 9.17 -5.97 7.18
N THR A 59 9.06 -4.88 7.94
CA THR A 59 7.83 -4.10 8.05
C THR A 59 7.63 -3.28 6.79
N ILE A 60 8.65 -2.56 6.33
CA ILE A 60 8.60 -1.81 5.05
C ILE A 60 8.27 -2.76 3.90
N ALA A 61 8.95 -3.91 3.82
CA ALA A 61 8.71 -4.89 2.76
C ALA A 61 7.27 -5.44 2.76
N ARG A 62 6.69 -5.75 3.93
CA ARG A 62 5.29 -6.22 4.01
C ARG A 62 4.29 -5.16 3.59
N ILE A 63 4.55 -3.89 3.92
CA ILE A 63 3.68 -2.77 3.50
C ILE A 63 3.78 -2.59 1.99
N GLU A 64 4.98 -2.53 1.41
CA GLU A 64 5.18 -2.38 -0.05
C GLU A 64 4.65 -3.56 -0.87
N ASN A 65 4.64 -4.76 -0.29
CA ASN A 65 4.04 -5.95 -0.91
C ASN A 65 2.52 -6.04 -0.69
N GLY A 66 1.92 -5.12 0.06
CA GLY A 66 0.50 -5.13 0.37
C GLY A 66 0.04 -6.35 1.16
N THR A 67 0.92 -6.98 1.96
CA THR A 67 0.60 -8.20 2.73
C THR A 67 0.17 -7.91 4.17
N VAL A 68 0.13 -6.65 4.56
CA VAL A 68 -0.31 -6.20 5.89
C VAL A 68 -1.23 -5.00 5.76
N ASN A 69 -2.23 -4.93 6.63
CA ASN A 69 -3.00 -3.70 6.83
C ASN A 69 -2.15 -2.70 7.61
N VAL A 70 -1.63 -1.68 6.93
CA VAL A 70 -0.82 -0.64 7.56
C VAL A 70 -1.71 0.35 8.29
N SER A 71 -1.42 0.60 9.57
CA SER A 71 -2.16 1.60 10.34
C SER A 71 -1.79 3.02 9.90
N PHE A 72 -2.73 3.96 10.07
CA PHE A 72 -2.48 5.39 9.87
C PHE A 72 -1.27 5.88 10.68
N LYS A 73 -1.11 5.40 11.93
CA LYS A 73 0.04 5.75 12.79
C LYS A 73 1.38 5.40 12.12
N VAL A 74 1.48 4.23 11.49
CA VAL A 74 2.71 3.82 10.80
C VAL A 74 2.95 4.67 9.57
N LEU A 75 1.92 5.00 8.79
CA LEU A 75 2.05 5.92 7.65
C LEU A 75 2.51 7.32 8.10
N TYR A 76 1.99 7.80 9.23
CA TYR A 76 2.40 9.07 9.83
C TYR A 76 3.86 9.04 10.27
N GLU A 77 4.29 7.99 10.97
CA GLU A 77 5.68 7.80 11.39
C GLU A 77 6.64 7.73 10.18
N ILE A 78 6.23 7.07 9.09
CA ILE A 78 7.00 7.06 7.84
C ILE A 78 7.16 8.47 7.29
N ALA A 79 6.06 9.21 7.17
CA ALA A 79 6.08 10.59 6.65
C ALA A 79 7.03 11.48 7.48
N GLN A 80 6.94 11.41 8.82
CA GLN A 80 7.85 12.13 9.71
C GLN A 80 9.31 11.71 9.53
N GLY A 81 9.58 10.40 9.43
CA GLY A 81 10.95 9.86 9.24
C GLY A 81 11.62 10.27 7.93
N VAL A 82 10.84 10.71 6.93
CA VAL A 82 11.36 11.21 5.66
C VAL A 82 11.14 12.72 5.45
N GLY A 83 10.67 13.44 6.47
CA GLY A 83 10.43 14.88 6.40
C GLY A 83 9.30 15.28 5.43
N LYS A 84 8.26 14.46 5.35
CA LYS A 84 7.05 14.69 4.52
C LYS A 84 5.81 14.85 5.42
N GLU A 85 4.75 15.38 4.83
CA GLU A 85 3.43 15.45 5.44
C GLU A 85 2.54 14.32 4.93
N LEU A 86 1.79 13.67 5.83
CA LEU A 86 0.80 12.68 5.45
C LEU A 86 -0.51 13.39 5.09
N HIS A 87 -0.95 13.25 3.83
CA HIS A 87 -2.22 13.78 3.35
C HIS A 87 -3.20 12.65 3.03
N VAL A 88 -4.48 12.85 3.34
CA VAL A 88 -5.56 11.90 3.03
C VAL A 88 -6.67 12.65 2.31
N GLU A 89 -7.05 12.14 1.14
CA GLU A 89 -8.14 12.66 0.33
C GLU A 89 -9.16 11.54 0.05
N PHE A 90 -10.43 11.89 -0.05
CA PHE A 90 -11.49 11.00 -0.54
C PHE A 90 -11.71 11.30 -2.02
N LYS A 91 -11.79 10.24 -2.85
CA LYS A 91 -12.06 10.32 -4.28
C LYS A 91 -13.44 9.79 -4.60
#